data_AF-A0A382XLN3-F1
#
_entry.id   AF-A0A382XLN3-F1
#
_cell.length_a   1.000
_cell.length_b   1.000
_cell.length_c   1.000
_cell.angle_alpha   90.00
_cell.angle_beta   90.00
_cell.angle_gamma   90.00
#
_symmetry.space_group_name_H-M   'P 1'
#
loop_
_entity.id
_entity.type
_entity.pdbx_description
1 polymer ?
#
loop_
_entity_poly.entity_id
_entity_poly.type
_entity_poly.pdbx_seq_one_letter_code
_entity_poly.pdbx_strand_id
1 'polypeptide(L)'
;DDHAEELRSYEDDGEIISDFEIPESLENAIIDFFLSGAARRYRGETNFHHSMLIHTKHTISNQSPIAKKVDSLVGYWKNHLLNEYSEKGVILRDRFKKRWEEHFLTHPSTKETWDQIHPELMNFTHDGYEVMEINSSTEHNLDYDSHEKSGLKVIAIGGNRLSRGLTLEGLCSTFFIRESRMYDTLTQMGRWFGFRFGYEDLVRLHVTPTLVEWFTWLAGVEGELRADIERYGETGMLPKHLAVRILRHRKMLPTSASKMRHAKPFAGG
;
A
#
# COMPACT_ATOMS: atom_id res chain seq x y z
N ASP A 1 13.98 -1.36 3.63
CA ASP A 1 14.78 -0.93 2.49
C ASP A 1 14.94 0.57 2.52
N ASP A 2 16.20 1.04 2.50
CA ASP A 2 16.58 2.46 2.47
C ASP A 2 16.05 3.21 1.23
N HIS A 3 15.73 2.48 0.16
CA HIS A 3 15.39 3.04 -1.15
C HIS A 3 14.05 3.80 -1.21
N ALA A 4 13.17 3.64 -0.23
CA ALA A 4 11.94 4.46 -0.15
C ALA A 4 12.26 5.92 0.23
N GLU A 5 13.45 6.19 0.77
CA GLU A 5 13.91 7.55 1.10
C GLU A 5 14.34 8.36 -0.13
N GLU A 6 14.71 7.71 -1.24
CA GLU A 6 15.11 8.40 -2.48
C GLU A 6 13.96 9.22 -3.07
N LEU A 7 12.73 8.68 -3.13
CA LEU A 7 11.58 9.47 -3.58
C LEU A 7 11.30 10.64 -2.62
N ARG A 8 11.55 10.43 -1.33
CA ARG A 8 11.33 11.44 -0.29
C ARG A 8 12.32 12.60 -0.41
N SER A 9 13.58 12.36 -0.80
CA SER A 9 14.54 13.45 -1.01
C SER A 9 14.12 14.37 -2.15
N TYR A 10 13.57 13.83 -3.25
CA TYR A 10 13.03 14.65 -4.33
C TYR A 10 11.81 15.49 -3.91
N GLU A 11 11.10 15.10 -2.85
CA GLU A 11 9.93 15.82 -2.34
C GLU A 11 10.27 16.94 -1.35
N ASP A 12 11.44 16.89 -0.69
CA ASP A 12 11.85 17.88 0.31
C ASP A 12 12.49 19.14 -0.31
N ASP A 13 12.91 19.10 -1.58
CA ASP A 13 13.63 20.19 -2.25
C ASP A 13 12.72 21.32 -2.81
N GLY A 14 11.40 21.18 -2.72
CA GLY A 14 10.44 22.24 -3.11
C GLY A 14 10.43 22.60 -4.61
N GLU A 15 11.22 21.91 -5.43
CA GLU A 15 11.24 22.05 -6.89
C GLU A 15 10.12 21.25 -7.56
N ILE A 16 9.68 21.73 -8.73
CA ILE A 16 8.75 20.99 -9.58
C ILE A 16 9.45 19.70 -10.02
N ILE A 17 8.88 18.54 -9.66
CA ILE A 17 9.46 17.22 -9.91
C ILE A 17 9.31 16.83 -11.41
N SER A 18 9.85 17.63 -12.33
CA SER A 18 9.81 17.32 -13.76
C SER A 18 10.84 16.26 -14.16
N ASP A 19 11.97 16.15 -13.46
CA ASP A 19 13.14 15.39 -13.94
C ASP A 19 13.70 14.35 -12.94
N PHE A 20 12.83 13.72 -12.13
CA PHE A 20 13.24 12.58 -11.30
C PHE A 20 13.16 11.24 -12.05
N GLU A 21 14.13 10.35 -11.86
CA GLU A 21 13.98 8.94 -12.24
C GLU A 21 13.11 8.23 -11.20
N ILE A 22 12.30 7.26 -11.64
CA ILE A 22 11.54 6.44 -10.69
C ILE A 22 12.56 5.62 -9.88
N PRO A 23 12.59 5.76 -8.53
CA PRO A 23 13.55 5.07 -7.72
C PRO A 23 13.27 3.57 -7.73
N GLU A 24 14.31 2.78 -7.51
CA GLU A 24 14.24 1.32 -7.57
C GLU A 24 13.18 0.75 -6.61
N SER A 25 13.00 1.39 -5.44
CA SER A 25 11.95 1.01 -4.47
C SER A 25 10.54 1.10 -5.06
N LEU A 26 10.24 2.16 -5.80
CA LEU A 26 8.94 2.34 -6.43
C LEU A 26 8.77 1.37 -7.60
N GLU A 27 9.82 1.13 -8.39
CA GLU A 27 9.79 0.10 -9.42
C GLU A 27 9.52 -1.29 -8.82
N ASN A 28 10.20 -1.65 -7.74
CA ASN A 28 10.00 -2.92 -7.03
C ASN A 28 8.57 -3.03 -6.50
N ALA A 29 7.98 -1.95 -6.00
CA ALA A 29 6.57 -1.93 -5.58
C ALA A 29 5.59 -2.16 -6.74
N ILE A 30 5.89 -1.62 -7.92
CA ILE A 30 5.10 -1.87 -9.12
C ILE A 30 5.31 -3.33 -9.60
N ILE A 31 6.53 -3.87 -9.58
CA ILE A 31 6.79 -5.29 -9.88
C ILE A 31 5.96 -6.20 -8.97
N ASP A 32 5.92 -5.90 -7.68
CA ASP A 32 5.14 -6.66 -6.69
C ASP A 32 3.62 -6.62 -7.00
N PHE A 33 3.10 -5.51 -7.56
CA PHE A 33 1.73 -5.44 -8.07
C PHE A 33 1.51 -6.45 -9.21
N PHE A 34 2.37 -6.47 -10.22
CA PHE A 34 2.24 -7.44 -11.32
C PHE A 34 2.40 -8.89 -10.88
N LEU A 35 3.38 -9.18 -10.02
CA LEU A 35 3.65 -10.53 -9.53
C LEU A 35 2.52 -11.06 -8.66
N SER A 36 1.97 -10.24 -7.77
CA SER A 36 0.81 -10.63 -6.96
C SER A 36 -0.42 -10.86 -7.84
N GLY A 37 -0.64 -10.03 -8.87
CA GLY A 37 -1.70 -10.26 -9.87
C GLY A 37 -1.54 -11.59 -10.61
N ALA A 38 -0.33 -11.90 -11.07
CA ALA A 38 0.00 -13.17 -11.72
C ALA A 38 -0.25 -14.38 -10.80
N ALA A 39 0.20 -14.31 -9.54
CA ALA A 39 0.01 -15.38 -8.58
C ALA A 39 -1.47 -15.63 -8.25
N ARG A 40 -2.27 -14.57 -8.09
CA ARG A 40 -3.73 -14.70 -7.89
C ARG A 40 -4.41 -15.38 -9.07
N ARG A 41 -4.03 -15.02 -10.30
CA ARG A 41 -4.52 -15.72 -11.51
C ARG A 41 -4.14 -17.19 -11.52
N TYR A 42 -2.88 -17.49 -11.19
CA TYR A 42 -2.42 -18.88 -11.13
C TYR A 42 -3.22 -19.71 -10.10
N ARG A 43 -3.63 -19.08 -8.99
CA ARG A 43 -4.51 -19.69 -7.98
C ARG A 43 -5.97 -19.88 -8.44
N GLY A 44 -6.30 -19.46 -9.65
CA GLY A 44 -7.63 -19.60 -10.24
C GLY A 44 -8.57 -18.43 -9.94
N GLU A 45 -8.08 -17.34 -9.35
CA GLU A 45 -8.89 -16.11 -9.26
C GLU A 45 -9.09 -15.53 -10.65
N THR A 46 -10.36 -15.32 -11.02
CA THR A 46 -10.76 -14.67 -12.28
C THR A 46 -11.62 -13.47 -11.95
N ASN A 47 -11.60 -12.45 -12.82
CA ASN A 47 -12.41 -11.23 -12.69
C ASN A 47 -12.28 -10.51 -11.34
N PHE A 48 -11.11 -10.60 -10.71
CA PHE A 48 -10.87 -10.03 -9.40
C PHE A 48 -10.44 -8.57 -9.49
N HIS A 49 -10.86 -7.74 -8.54
CA HIS A 49 -10.24 -6.44 -8.33
C HIS A 49 -8.81 -6.60 -7.84
N HIS A 50 -7.91 -5.75 -8.34
CA HIS A 50 -6.50 -5.75 -7.98
C HIS A 50 -5.99 -4.32 -7.97
N SER A 51 -5.49 -3.87 -6.83
CA SER A 51 -5.06 -2.48 -6.72
C SER A 51 -3.69 -2.32 -6.10
N MET A 52 -2.99 -1.29 -6.54
CA MET A 52 -1.82 -0.74 -5.89
C MET A 52 -2.13 0.67 -5.39
N LEU A 53 -1.60 1.04 -4.22
CA LEU A 53 -1.59 2.43 -3.76
C LEU A 53 -0.17 2.97 -3.79
N ILE A 54 0.05 4.10 -4.46
CA ILE A 54 1.25 4.92 -4.34
C ILE A 54 0.85 6.21 -3.63
N HIS A 55 1.26 6.33 -2.38
CA HIS A 55 1.01 7.51 -1.56
C HIS A 55 2.29 8.32 -1.37
N THR A 56 2.27 9.55 -1.88
CA THR A 56 3.43 10.46 -1.87
C THR A 56 3.14 11.73 -1.04
N LYS A 57 4.14 12.54 -0.73
CA LYS A 57 4.01 13.77 0.08
C LYS A 57 3.61 14.93 -0.87
N HIS A 58 2.56 15.67 -0.50
CA HIS A 58 1.92 16.76 -1.28
C HIS A 58 2.89 17.74 -1.94
N THR A 59 2.69 18.12 -3.21
CA THR A 59 1.56 18.90 -3.75
C THR A 59 0.89 18.26 -5.01
N ILE A 60 -0.34 18.69 -5.33
CA ILE A 60 -1.08 18.30 -6.57
C ILE A 60 -0.22 18.54 -7.84
N SER A 61 0.69 19.53 -7.81
CA SER A 61 1.65 19.79 -8.88
C SER A 61 2.60 18.63 -9.18
N ASN A 62 2.81 17.71 -8.22
CA ASN A 62 3.78 16.63 -8.28
C ASN A 62 3.11 15.25 -8.51
N GLN A 63 1.80 15.13 -8.28
CA GLN A 63 1.07 13.88 -8.50
C GLN A 63 0.94 13.53 -9.99
N SER A 64 0.60 14.53 -10.83
CA SER A 64 0.46 14.31 -12.27
C SER A 64 1.79 13.89 -12.94
N PRO A 65 2.96 14.49 -12.61
CA PRO A 65 4.26 13.98 -13.05
C PRO A 65 4.54 12.53 -12.65
N ILE A 66 4.28 12.16 -11.39
CA ILE A 66 4.47 10.78 -10.92
C ILE A 66 3.56 9.83 -11.69
N ALA A 67 2.27 10.16 -11.82
CA ALA A 67 1.32 9.35 -12.56
C ALA A 67 1.71 9.15 -14.03
N LYS A 68 2.15 10.21 -14.72
CA LYS A 68 2.64 10.13 -16.10
C LYS A 68 3.89 9.26 -16.22
N LYS A 69 4.83 9.37 -15.28
CA LYS A 69 6.04 8.54 -15.30
C LYS A 69 5.74 7.08 -15.00
N VAL A 70 4.89 6.81 -14.02
CA VAL A 70 4.42 5.45 -13.72
C VAL A 70 3.71 4.87 -14.93
N ASP A 71 2.76 5.60 -15.54
CA ASP A 71 2.05 5.20 -16.76
C ASP A 71 3.01 4.90 -17.93
N SER A 72 4.01 5.77 -18.14
CA SER A 72 5.03 5.57 -19.16
C SER A 72 5.89 4.33 -18.89
N LEU A 73 6.29 4.12 -17.64
CA LEU A 73 7.10 2.97 -17.20
C LEU A 73 6.34 1.65 -17.41
N VAL A 74 5.09 1.58 -16.94
CA VAL A 74 4.28 0.36 -17.09
C VAL A 74 3.89 0.12 -18.55
N GLY A 75 3.69 1.17 -19.36
CA GLY A 75 3.51 1.03 -20.81
C GLY A 75 4.76 0.48 -21.50
N TYR A 76 5.94 0.95 -21.10
CA TYR A 76 7.22 0.39 -21.54
C TYR A 76 7.36 -1.08 -21.12
N TRP A 77 7.06 -1.43 -19.87
CA TRP A 77 7.09 -2.82 -19.41
C TRP A 77 6.12 -3.71 -20.17
N LYS A 78 4.89 -3.26 -20.43
CA LYS A 78 3.92 -4.02 -21.23
C LYS A 78 4.50 -4.40 -22.61
N ASN A 79 5.10 -3.43 -23.31
CA ASN A 79 5.68 -3.67 -24.63
C ASN A 79 6.87 -4.65 -24.61
N HIS A 80 7.68 -4.62 -23.56
CA HIS A 80 8.89 -5.44 -23.46
C HIS A 80 8.67 -6.81 -22.81
N LEU A 81 7.81 -6.91 -21.79
CA LEU A 81 7.42 -8.18 -21.19
C LEU A 81 6.82 -9.08 -22.27
N LEU A 82 5.81 -8.59 -22.99
CA LEU A 82 5.08 -9.32 -24.04
C LEU A 82 5.92 -9.68 -25.28
N ASN A 83 7.11 -9.08 -25.42
CA ASN A 83 8.03 -9.41 -26.49
C ASN A 83 9.13 -10.36 -25.99
N GLU A 84 8.95 -11.67 -26.23
CA GLU A 84 9.90 -12.70 -25.80
C GLU A 84 11.28 -12.55 -26.44
N TYR A 85 11.37 -11.99 -27.65
CA TYR A 85 12.62 -11.82 -28.39
C TYR A 85 13.34 -10.50 -28.07
N SER A 86 12.72 -9.61 -27.29
CA SER A 86 13.35 -8.35 -26.89
C SER A 86 14.44 -8.60 -25.85
N GLU A 87 15.67 -8.16 -26.12
CA GLU A 87 16.77 -8.18 -25.14
C GLU A 87 16.37 -7.46 -23.84
N LYS A 88 15.75 -6.30 -23.97
CA LYS A 88 15.15 -5.55 -22.84
C LYS A 88 14.07 -6.35 -22.13
N GLY A 89 13.26 -7.10 -22.87
CA GLY A 89 12.26 -8.01 -22.32
C GLY A 89 12.87 -9.14 -21.51
N VAL A 90 13.98 -9.74 -21.97
CA VAL A 90 14.72 -10.77 -21.24
C VAL A 90 15.23 -10.25 -19.90
N ILE A 91 15.88 -9.08 -19.91
CA ILE A 91 16.39 -8.44 -18.68
C ILE A 91 15.25 -8.13 -17.71
N LEU A 92 14.13 -7.62 -18.22
CA LEU A 92 12.97 -7.28 -17.40
C LEU A 92 12.33 -8.54 -16.78
N ARG A 93 12.17 -9.62 -17.56
CA ARG A 93 11.66 -10.90 -17.04
C ARG A 93 12.60 -11.51 -16.00
N ASP A 94 13.91 -11.41 -16.18
CA ASP A 94 14.90 -11.84 -15.18
C ASP A 94 14.77 -11.05 -13.87
N ARG A 95 14.52 -9.73 -13.96
CA ARG A 95 14.26 -8.90 -12.77
C ARG A 95 13.00 -9.32 -12.03
N PHE A 96 11.90 -9.58 -12.75
CA PHE A 96 10.66 -10.08 -12.15
C PHE A 96 10.87 -11.46 -11.52
N LYS A 97 11.62 -12.33 -12.18
CA LYS A 97 11.98 -13.66 -11.67
C LYS A 97 12.74 -13.57 -10.35
N LYS A 98 13.82 -12.78 -10.32
CA LYS A 98 14.60 -12.54 -9.10
C LYS A 98 13.72 -12.01 -7.98
N ARG A 99 12.89 -11.01 -8.26
CA ARG A 99 11.95 -10.45 -7.27
C ARG A 99 11.00 -11.53 -6.72
N TRP A 100 10.47 -12.41 -7.57
CA TRP A 100 9.64 -13.53 -7.14
C TRP A 100 10.41 -14.52 -6.24
N GLU A 101 11.57 -14.97 -6.70
CA GLU A 101 12.36 -16.00 -6.02
C GLU A 101 12.94 -15.51 -4.69
N GLU A 102 13.36 -14.25 -4.61
CA GLU A 102 14.03 -13.67 -3.43
C GLU A 102 13.05 -13.06 -2.43
N HIS A 103 11.85 -12.63 -2.85
CA HIS A 103 10.92 -11.92 -1.95
C HIS A 103 9.52 -12.56 -1.84
N PHE A 104 9.05 -13.31 -2.82
CA PHE A 104 7.76 -14.01 -2.72
C PHE A 104 7.90 -15.39 -2.08
N LEU A 105 8.88 -16.18 -2.51
CA LEU A 105 9.12 -17.52 -1.97
C LEU A 105 9.64 -17.54 -0.53
N THR A 106 9.96 -16.39 0.07
CA THR A 106 10.32 -16.30 1.49
C THR A 106 9.11 -16.52 2.41
N HIS A 107 7.89 -16.34 1.90
CA HIS A 107 6.68 -16.56 2.67
C HIS A 107 6.25 -18.05 2.60
N PRO A 108 6.03 -18.75 3.73
CA PRO A 108 5.77 -20.20 3.74
C PRO A 108 4.54 -20.67 2.95
N SER A 109 3.55 -19.79 2.79
CA SER A 109 2.33 -20.06 2.02
C SER A 109 2.50 -19.88 0.52
N THR A 110 3.55 -19.20 0.07
CA THR A 110 3.84 -18.97 -1.35
C THR A 110 4.77 -20.08 -1.84
N LYS A 111 4.32 -20.86 -2.83
CA LYS A 111 5.01 -22.08 -3.27
C LYS A 111 5.12 -22.21 -4.78
N GLU A 112 4.52 -21.27 -5.50
CA GLU A 112 4.43 -21.25 -6.94
C GLU A 112 5.82 -21.03 -7.55
N THR A 113 6.20 -21.89 -8.50
CA THR A 113 7.50 -21.75 -9.18
C THR A 113 7.45 -20.61 -10.20
N TRP A 114 8.62 -20.11 -10.61
CA TRP A 114 8.67 -19.10 -11.67
C TRP A 114 7.99 -19.56 -12.96
N ASP A 115 8.14 -20.83 -13.34
CA ASP A 115 7.50 -21.38 -14.55
C ASP A 115 5.96 -21.39 -14.47
N GLN A 116 5.40 -21.39 -13.26
CA GLN A 116 3.96 -21.25 -13.01
C GLN A 116 3.51 -19.80 -13.05
N ILE A 117 4.32 -18.88 -12.52
CA ILE A 117 4.00 -17.45 -12.45
C ILE A 117 4.24 -16.73 -13.78
N HIS A 118 5.28 -17.09 -14.52
CA HIS A 118 5.68 -16.40 -15.73
C HIS A 118 4.56 -16.33 -16.78
N PRO A 119 3.86 -17.42 -17.16
CA PRO A 119 2.75 -17.34 -18.09
C PRO A 119 1.62 -16.42 -17.59
N GLU A 120 1.32 -16.45 -16.29
CA GLU A 120 0.28 -15.60 -15.71
C GLU A 120 0.69 -14.14 -15.59
N LEU A 121 1.99 -13.85 -15.45
CA LEU A 121 2.51 -12.49 -15.56
C LEU A 121 2.26 -11.92 -16.95
N MET A 122 2.50 -12.73 -18.00
CA MET A 122 2.22 -12.34 -19.38
C MET A 122 0.73 -12.05 -19.58
N ASN A 123 -0.13 -12.97 -19.14
CA ASN A 123 -1.59 -12.84 -19.23
C ASN A 123 -2.09 -11.61 -18.44
N PHE A 124 -1.62 -11.45 -17.21
CA PHE A 124 -1.99 -10.31 -16.37
C PHE A 124 -1.60 -8.98 -17.00
N THR A 125 -0.41 -8.91 -17.61
CA THR A 125 0.09 -7.73 -18.33
C THR A 125 -0.71 -7.46 -19.61
N HIS A 126 -1.13 -8.52 -20.31
CA HIS A 126 -1.94 -8.42 -21.53
C HIS A 126 -3.33 -7.84 -21.25
N ASP A 127 -4.03 -8.34 -20.24
CA ASP A 127 -5.37 -7.91 -19.82
C ASP A 127 -5.46 -6.39 -19.57
N GLY A 128 -4.34 -5.77 -19.17
CA GLY A 128 -4.25 -4.33 -18.92
C GLY A 128 -4.61 -3.92 -17.49
N TYR A 129 -4.41 -2.64 -17.22
CA TYR A 129 -4.59 -1.98 -15.92
C TYR A 129 -4.64 -0.47 -16.15
N GLU A 130 -5.17 0.25 -15.16
CA GLU A 130 -5.30 1.70 -15.21
C GLU A 130 -4.36 2.37 -14.21
N VAL A 131 -3.66 3.42 -14.64
CA VAL A 131 -2.92 4.30 -13.75
C VAL A 131 -3.79 5.52 -13.48
N MET A 132 -4.23 5.69 -12.24
CA MET A 132 -5.21 6.71 -11.88
C MET A 132 -4.65 7.66 -10.81
N GLU A 133 -4.76 8.96 -11.08
CA GLU A 133 -4.56 9.97 -10.04
C GLU A 133 -5.82 10.08 -9.18
N ILE A 134 -5.67 9.90 -7.87
CA ILE A 134 -6.76 9.99 -6.90
C ILE A 134 -6.67 11.32 -6.15
N ASN A 135 -7.62 12.20 -6.45
CA ASN A 135 -7.82 13.47 -5.80
C ASN A 135 -9.32 13.67 -5.49
N SER A 136 -9.67 14.78 -4.83
CA SER A 136 -11.05 15.05 -4.40
C SER A 136 -12.08 15.14 -5.53
N SER A 137 -11.64 15.23 -6.79
CA SER A 137 -12.52 15.22 -7.98
C SER A 137 -12.56 13.88 -8.72
N THR A 138 -11.53 13.03 -8.58
CA THR A 138 -11.42 11.75 -9.31
C THR A 138 -11.67 10.53 -8.45
N GLU A 139 -11.86 10.71 -7.14
CA GLU A 139 -12.12 9.63 -6.20
C GLU A 139 -13.34 8.76 -6.58
N HIS A 140 -14.39 9.38 -7.12
CA HIS A 140 -15.59 8.68 -7.58
C HIS A 140 -15.39 7.88 -8.87
N ASN A 141 -14.22 7.94 -9.50
CA ASN A 141 -13.93 7.23 -10.75
C ASN A 141 -13.52 5.78 -10.51
N LEU A 142 -13.29 5.36 -9.26
CA LEU A 142 -13.09 3.96 -8.90
C LEU A 142 -14.45 3.26 -8.81
N ASP A 143 -15.03 3.04 -9.98
CA ASP A 143 -16.31 2.34 -10.13
C ASP A 143 -16.07 0.83 -10.18
N TYR A 144 -15.92 0.23 -9.00
CA TYR A 144 -15.78 -1.21 -8.85
C TYR A 144 -17.04 -1.95 -9.29
N ASP A 145 -18.22 -1.36 -9.08
CA ASP A 145 -19.52 -1.95 -9.40
C ASP A 145 -19.66 -2.20 -10.91
N SER A 146 -19.24 -1.27 -11.76
CA SER A 146 -19.25 -1.49 -13.21
C SER A 146 -18.25 -2.54 -13.70
N HIS A 147 -17.26 -2.88 -12.87
CA HIS A 147 -16.22 -3.86 -13.16
C HIS A 147 -16.40 -5.18 -12.40
N GLU A 148 -17.55 -5.42 -11.75
CA GLU A 148 -17.80 -6.64 -10.96
C GLU A 148 -17.57 -7.93 -11.78
N LYS A 149 -17.85 -7.90 -13.08
CA LYS A 149 -17.71 -9.06 -13.97
C LYS A 149 -16.33 -9.25 -14.59
N SER A 150 -15.49 -8.22 -14.61
CA SER A 150 -14.16 -8.26 -15.26
C SER A 150 -13.01 -8.09 -14.27
N GLY A 151 -13.30 -7.59 -13.07
CA GLY A 151 -12.30 -7.04 -12.17
C GLY A 151 -11.79 -5.68 -12.66
N LEU A 152 -11.38 -4.85 -11.71
CA LEU A 152 -10.70 -3.57 -11.96
C LEU A 152 -9.26 -3.71 -11.49
N LYS A 153 -8.31 -3.49 -12.39
CA LYS A 153 -6.87 -3.51 -12.11
C LYS A 153 -6.34 -2.08 -12.14
N VAL A 154 -5.93 -1.56 -10.99
CA VAL A 154 -5.63 -0.12 -10.86
C VAL A 154 -4.38 0.16 -10.03
N ILE A 155 -3.53 1.05 -10.53
CA ILE A 155 -2.46 1.70 -9.77
C ILE A 155 -2.94 3.09 -9.40
N ALA A 156 -3.41 3.23 -8.16
CA ALA A 156 -3.94 4.47 -7.62
C ALA A 156 -2.80 5.32 -7.02
N ILE A 157 -2.67 6.55 -7.50
CA ILE A 157 -1.62 7.48 -7.08
C ILE A 157 -2.28 8.66 -6.38
N GLY A 158 -1.97 8.86 -5.10
CA GLY A 158 -2.64 9.88 -4.29
C GLY A 158 -1.73 10.53 -3.25
N GLY A 159 -2.28 11.50 -2.53
CA GLY A 159 -1.58 12.22 -1.46
C GLY A 159 -2.51 12.57 -0.30
N ASN A 160 -2.26 13.66 0.44
CA ASN A 160 -3.03 14.13 1.61
C ASN A 160 -4.56 14.26 1.42
N ARG A 161 -5.09 14.24 0.19
CA ARG A 161 -6.53 14.28 -0.10
C ARG A 161 -7.11 12.94 -0.55
N LEU A 162 -6.39 11.83 -0.34
CA LEU A 162 -7.05 10.53 -0.28
C LEU A 162 -8.13 10.64 0.80
N SER A 163 -9.37 10.56 0.36
CA SER A 163 -10.51 10.93 1.16
C SER A 163 -10.70 9.98 2.34
N ARG A 164 -11.54 10.42 3.27
CA ARG A 164 -12.17 9.49 4.19
C ARG A 164 -13.29 8.78 3.42
N GLY A 165 -13.11 7.49 3.18
CA GLY A 165 -14.13 6.67 2.50
C GLY A 165 -13.61 5.94 1.27
N LEU A 166 -12.45 6.36 0.75
CA LEU A 166 -11.78 5.63 -0.33
C LEU A 166 -11.52 4.17 0.09
N THR A 167 -12.09 3.26 -0.68
CA THR A 167 -11.88 1.82 -0.56
C THR A 167 -11.16 1.37 -1.82
N LEU A 168 -9.97 0.79 -1.65
CA LEU A 168 -9.24 0.17 -2.74
C LEU A 168 -9.45 -1.34 -2.68
N GLU A 169 -10.36 -1.86 -3.49
CA GLU A 169 -10.62 -3.29 -3.56
C GLU A 169 -9.46 -4.01 -4.24
N GLY A 170 -9.13 -5.20 -3.73
CA GLY A 170 -8.01 -5.95 -4.30
C GLY A 170 -6.61 -5.45 -3.93
N LEU A 171 -6.47 -4.56 -2.93
CA LEU A 171 -5.18 -3.98 -2.55
C LEU A 171 -4.12 -5.03 -2.21
N CYS A 172 -3.04 -5.04 -2.99
CA CYS A 172 -1.95 -6.03 -2.90
C CYS A 172 -0.57 -5.39 -2.71
N SER A 173 -0.33 -4.20 -3.26
CA SER A 173 0.94 -3.49 -3.18
C SER A 173 0.70 -2.07 -2.70
N THR A 174 1.45 -1.65 -1.70
CA THR A 174 1.33 -0.29 -1.15
C THR A 174 2.71 0.33 -1.03
N PHE A 175 2.93 1.44 -1.73
CA PHE A 175 4.07 2.31 -1.57
C PHE A 175 3.66 3.53 -0.76
N PHE A 176 4.17 3.65 0.46
CA PHE A 176 3.72 4.66 1.42
C PHE A 176 4.90 5.25 2.19
N ILE A 177 5.24 6.51 1.88
CA ILE A 177 6.43 7.19 2.43
C ILE A 177 6.10 8.35 3.36
N ARG A 178 4.80 8.61 3.59
CA ARG A 178 4.37 9.76 4.39
C ARG A 178 4.40 9.46 5.88
N GLU A 179 5.19 10.23 6.60
CA GLU A 179 5.20 10.21 8.07
C GLU A 179 4.13 11.12 8.67
N SER A 180 3.43 10.62 9.69
CA SER A 180 2.58 11.41 10.59
C SER A 180 2.89 11.08 12.03
N ARG A 181 3.02 12.10 12.88
CA ARG A 181 3.27 11.92 14.32
C ARG A 181 1.98 11.68 15.12
N MET A 182 0.84 11.53 14.45
CA MET A 182 -0.48 11.43 15.07
C MET A 182 -1.01 10.00 14.96
N TYR A 183 -1.40 9.36 16.08
CA TYR A 183 -1.94 7.99 16.06
C TYR A 183 -3.22 7.91 15.25
N ASP A 184 -4.16 8.83 15.44
CA ASP A 184 -5.43 8.81 14.72
C ASP A 184 -5.23 8.81 13.21
N THR A 185 -4.20 9.51 12.75
CA THR A 185 -3.83 9.58 11.34
C THR A 185 -3.15 8.31 10.88
N LEU A 186 -2.16 7.80 11.64
CA LEU A 186 -1.48 6.54 11.30
C LEU A 186 -2.45 5.36 11.31
N THR A 187 -3.27 5.20 12.35
CA THR A 187 -4.30 4.14 12.42
C THR A 187 -5.32 4.25 11.28
N GLN A 188 -5.70 5.47 10.89
CA GLN A 188 -6.54 5.68 9.70
C GLN A 188 -5.83 5.24 8.41
N MET A 189 -4.52 5.52 8.30
CA MET A 189 -3.65 5.12 7.19
C MET A 189 -3.36 3.62 7.18
N GLY A 190 -3.39 2.94 8.33
CA GLY A 190 -3.19 1.49 8.45
C GLY A 190 -4.18 0.67 7.63
N ARG A 191 -5.35 1.24 7.33
CA ARG A 191 -6.34 0.63 6.42
C ARG A 191 -5.82 0.50 4.98
N TRP A 192 -4.84 1.30 4.60
CA TRP A 192 -4.20 1.26 3.29
C TRP A 192 -3.12 0.19 3.18
N PHE A 193 -3.00 -0.72 4.14
CA PHE A 193 -2.09 -1.86 4.04
C PHE A 193 -2.75 -3.15 3.58
N GLY A 194 -4.09 -3.12 3.39
CA GLY A 194 -4.84 -4.23 2.81
C GLY A 194 -4.98 -5.41 3.77
N PHE A 195 -6.20 -5.61 4.30
CA PHE A 195 -6.58 -6.88 4.90
C PHE A 195 -7.48 -7.62 3.94
N ARG A 196 -7.04 -8.79 3.45
CA ARG A 196 -7.75 -9.51 2.39
C ARG A 196 -7.63 -11.00 2.60
N PHE A 197 -8.75 -11.70 2.47
CA PHE A 197 -8.83 -13.13 2.67
C PHE A 197 -8.42 -13.87 1.38
N GLY A 198 -7.48 -14.81 1.48
CA GLY A 198 -7.12 -15.74 0.40
C GLY A 198 -5.85 -15.39 -0.40
N TYR A 199 -5.26 -14.21 -0.19
CA TYR A 199 -4.00 -13.79 -0.83
C TYR A 199 -3.09 -12.99 0.10
N GLU A 200 -3.23 -13.18 1.41
CA GLU A 200 -2.48 -12.50 2.46
C GLU A 200 -0.96 -12.55 2.23
N ASP A 201 -0.47 -13.69 1.76
CA ASP A 201 0.94 -13.95 1.50
C ASP A 201 1.51 -13.16 0.30
N LEU A 202 0.64 -12.63 -0.56
CA LEU A 202 1.01 -11.84 -1.73
C LEU A 202 1.03 -10.33 -1.45
N VAL A 203 0.53 -9.89 -0.29
CA VAL A 203 0.49 -8.46 0.06
C VAL A 203 1.90 -7.94 0.32
N ARG A 204 2.25 -6.77 -0.24
CA ARG A 204 3.56 -6.13 -0.12
C ARG A 204 3.44 -4.67 0.32
N LEU A 205 4.20 -4.32 1.34
CA LEU A 205 4.26 -2.97 1.91
C LEU A 205 5.66 -2.39 1.71
N HIS A 206 5.72 -1.26 1.03
CA HIS A 206 6.92 -0.48 0.77
C HIS A 206 6.83 0.81 1.56
N VAL A 207 7.43 0.80 2.75
CA VAL A 207 7.37 1.87 3.74
C VAL A 207 8.76 2.13 4.31
N THR A 208 8.97 3.33 4.88
CA THR A 208 10.24 3.66 5.54
C THR A 208 10.41 2.86 6.84
N PRO A 209 11.65 2.58 7.29
CA PRO A 209 11.90 1.90 8.57
C PRO A 209 11.20 2.58 9.76
N THR A 210 11.18 3.91 9.78
CA THR A 210 10.46 4.71 10.78
C THR A 210 8.96 4.38 10.81
N LEU A 211 8.33 4.25 9.65
CA LEU A 211 6.92 3.90 9.55
C LEU A 211 6.68 2.46 10.04
N VAL A 212 7.55 1.51 9.70
CA VAL A 212 7.48 0.13 10.23
C VAL A 212 7.52 0.13 11.75
N GLU A 213 8.45 0.87 12.36
CA GLU A 213 8.54 1.01 13.82
C GLU A 213 7.23 1.55 14.42
N TRP A 214 6.71 2.63 13.84
CA TRP A 214 5.50 3.28 14.36
C TRP A 214 4.25 2.42 14.21
N PHE A 215 4.10 1.72 13.08
CA PHE A 215 2.97 0.81 12.87
C PHE A 215 3.05 -0.42 13.76
N THR A 216 4.24 -0.98 13.97
CA THR A 216 4.46 -2.10 14.90
C THR A 216 4.08 -1.69 16.32
N TRP A 217 4.50 -0.49 16.74
CA TRP A 217 4.14 0.04 18.05
C TRP A 217 2.63 0.27 18.18
N LEU A 218 1.98 0.83 17.16
CA LEU A 218 0.54 1.06 17.15
C LEU A 218 -0.28 -0.24 17.19
N ALA A 219 0.15 -1.28 16.50
CA ALA A 219 -0.49 -2.59 16.58
C ALA A 219 -0.46 -3.14 18.01
N GLY A 220 0.63 -2.92 18.75
CA GLY A 220 0.72 -3.24 20.18
C GLY A 220 -0.29 -2.47 21.03
N VAL A 221 -0.43 -1.16 20.80
CA VAL A 221 -1.43 -0.33 21.51
C VAL A 221 -2.85 -0.77 21.22
N GLU A 222 -3.16 -1.11 19.96
CA GLU A 222 -4.48 -1.63 19.60
C GLU A 222 -4.76 -2.97 20.30
N GLY A 223 -3.76 -3.86 20.37
CA GLY A 223 -3.86 -5.13 21.10
C GLY A 223 -4.17 -4.92 22.58
N GLU A 224 -3.45 -4.03 23.25
CA GLU A 224 -3.72 -3.69 24.66
C GLU A 224 -5.10 -3.06 24.85
N LEU A 225 -5.50 -2.18 23.94
CA LEU A 225 -6.82 -1.56 23.95
C LEU A 225 -7.93 -2.62 23.86
N ARG A 226 -7.79 -3.60 22.96
CA ARG A 226 -8.74 -4.70 22.81
C ARG A 226 -8.79 -5.57 24.07
N ALA A 227 -7.63 -5.90 24.65
CA ALA A 227 -7.54 -6.67 25.89
C ALA A 227 -8.19 -5.94 27.08
N ASP A 228 -8.01 -4.61 27.18
CA ASP A 228 -8.69 -3.80 28.19
C ASP A 228 -10.21 -3.88 27.98
N ILE A 229 -10.70 -3.66 26.74
CA ILE A 229 -12.14 -3.74 26.42
C ILE A 229 -12.73 -5.11 26.76
N GLU A 230 -12.05 -6.21 26.43
CA GLU A 230 -12.48 -7.57 26.76
C GLU A 230 -12.59 -7.78 28.27
N ARG A 231 -11.54 -7.42 29.04
CA ARG A 231 -11.54 -7.50 30.50
C ARG A 231 -12.70 -6.72 31.11
N TYR A 232 -13.03 -5.56 30.56
CA TYR A 232 -14.16 -4.79 31.06
C TYR A 232 -15.51 -5.39 30.69
N GLY A 233 -15.61 -6.06 29.54
CA GLY A 233 -16.79 -6.83 29.15
C GLY A 233 -17.18 -7.88 30.19
N GLU A 234 -16.19 -8.54 30.82
CA GLU A 234 -16.41 -9.52 31.89
C GLU A 234 -17.01 -8.90 33.17
N THR A 235 -16.82 -7.60 33.39
CA THR A 235 -17.31 -6.89 34.59
C THR A 235 -18.77 -6.43 34.49
N GLY A 236 -19.39 -6.52 33.31
CA GLY A 236 -20.74 -6.01 33.04
C GLY A 236 -20.86 -4.47 33.07
N MET A 237 -19.75 -3.74 33.13
CA MET A 237 -19.75 -2.28 33.11
C MET A 237 -20.17 -1.72 31.75
N LEU A 238 -21.01 -0.68 31.78
CA LEU A 238 -21.40 0.04 30.57
C LEU A 238 -20.21 0.84 29.99
N PRO A 239 -20.08 0.96 28.66
CA PRO A 239 -19.00 1.71 28.01
C PRO A 239 -18.82 3.16 28.50
N LYS A 240 -19.91 3.82 28.91
CA LYS A 240 -19.85 5.20 29.44
C LYS A 240 -19.11 5.34 30.78
N HIS A 241 -18.94 4.23 31.50
CA HIS A 241 -18.17 4.18 32.75
C HIS A 241 -16.74 3.69 32.51
N LEU A 242 -16.38 3.46 31.25
CA LEU A 242 -15.08 2.97 30.84
C LEU A 242 -14.11 4.12 30.58
N ALA A 243 -13.03 4.17 31.35
CA ALA A 243 -11.88 5.00 31.03
C ALA A 243 -10.86 4.16 30.27
N VAL A 244 -11.00 4.12 28.96
CA VAL A 244 -10.04 3.46 28.07
C VAL A 244 -8.68 4.16 28.18
N ARG A 245 -7.64 3.38 28.45
CA ARG A 245 -6.27 3.87 28.51
C ARG A 245 -5.63 3.79 27.13
N ILE A 246 -4.84 4.79 26.79
CA ILE A 246 -4.05 4.81 25.55
C ILE A 246 -2.60 5.01 25.96
N LEU A 247 -1.73 4.10 25.53
CA LEU A 247 -0.30 4.21 25.79
C LEU A 247 0.27 5.49 25.18
N ARG A 248 1.24 6.09 25.88
CA ARG A 248 1.98 7.26 25.38
C ARG A 248 3.24 6.80 24.66
N HIS A 249 3.54 7.45 23.55
CA HIS A 249 4.81 7.29 22.84
C HIS A 249 5.67 8.56 22.97
N ARG A 250 6.99 8.41 22.91
CA ARG A 250 7.93 9.53 23.07
C ARG A 250 7.84 10.54 21.91
N LYS A 251 7.59 10.07 20.69
CA LYS A 251 7.59 10.90 19.47
C LYS A 251 6.20 11.17 18.88
N MET A 252 5.22 10.35 19.20
CA MET A 252 3.89 10.37 18.60
C MET A 252 2.82 10.78 19.62
N LEU A 253 1.74 11.39 19.15
CA LEU A 253 0.62 11.87 19.97
C LEU A 253 -0.67 11.12 19.60
N PRO A 254 -1.55 10.79 20.56
CA PRO A 254 -2.80 10.08 20.27
C PRO A 254 -3.71 10.81 19.28
N THR A 255 -3.90 12.11 19.46
CA THR A 255 -4.70 12.94 18.55
C THR A 255 -4.36 14.42 18.79
N SER A 256 -4.98 15.33 18.03
CA SER A 256 -4.69 16.77 18.13
C SER A 256 -4.99 17.30 19.53
N ALA A 257 -4.23 18.29 19.99
CA ALA A 257 -4.43 18.88 21.32
C ALA A 257 -5.87 19.38 21.55
N SER A 258 -6.52 19.87 20.49
CA SER A 258 -7.93 20.29 20.51
C SER A 258 -8.92 19.17 20.85
N LYS A 259 -8.60 17.92 20.50
CA LYS A 259 -9.42 16.73 20.77
C LYS A 259 -9.07 16.05 22.10
N MET A 260 -7.97 16.43 22.75
CA MET A 260 -7.53 15.89 24.04
C MET A 260 -8.07 16.67 25.26
N ARG A 261 -9.01 17.61 25.09
CA ARG A 261 -9.50 18.51 26.16
C ARG A 261 -10.01 17.79 27.42
N HIS A 262 -10.56 16.59 27.27
CA HIS A 262 -11.09 15.79 28.38
C HIS A 262 -10.15 14.64 28.81
N ALA A 263 -8.99 14.49 28.16
CA ALA A 263 -8.03 13.45 28.50
C ALA A 263 -7.33 13.80 29.83
N LYS A 264 -7.15 12.80 30.70
CA LYS A 264 -6.43 12.94 31.96
C LYS A 264 -5.22 12.00 31.97
N PRO A 265 -4.04 12.46 32.43
CA PRO A 265 -2.91 11.57 32.65
C PRO A 265 -3.30 10.48 33.64
N PHE A 266 -3.06 9.23 33.27
CA PHE A 266 -3.17 8.09 34.18
C PHE A 266 -1.77 7.70 34.62
N ALA A 267 -1.45 7.90 35.90
CA ALA A 267 -0.28 7.32 36.53
C ALA A 267 -0.74 6.02 37.20
N GLY A 268 -0.51 4.88 36.55
CA GLY A 268 -0.66 3.59 37.20
C GLY A 268 0.47 3.43 38.22
N GLY A 269 0.13 3.09 39.46
CA GLY A 269 1.09 2.67 40.49
C GLY A 269 1.67 1.30 40.21
#